data_AF-A0A925R593-F1
#
_entry.id   AF-A0A925R593-F1
#
_cell.length_a   1.000
_cell.length_b   1.000
_cell.length_c   1.000
_cell.angle_alpha   90.00
_cell.angle_beta   90.00
_cell.angle_gamma   90.00
#
_symmetry.space_group_name_H-M   'P 1'
#
loop_
_entity.id
_entity.type
_entity.pdbx_description
1 polymer ?
#
loop_
_entity_poly.entity_id
_entity_poly.type
_entity_poly.pdbx_seq_one_letter_code
_entity_poly.pdbx_strand_id
1 'polypeptide(L)'
;MEKIEDLNKKINQLYRQLGKNVYTSSKTEGLSIKEINKMVKKIDQCIRNIEILKSESLDEEMEVKTILPPEKNDQGFGVYYFCKKCSVGNNPASTHCINCGMKLYE
;
A
#
# COMPACT_ATOMS: atom_id res chain seq x y z
N MET A 1 4.19 -0.07 -1.85
CA MET A 1 5.12 -1.05 -1.23
C MET A 1 6.53 -0.49 -0.99
N GLU A 2 7.19 0.11 -1.98
CA GLU A 2 8.57 0.64 -1.87
C GLU A 2 8.80 1.59 -0.66
N LYS A 3 7.85 2.49 -0.37
CA LYS A 3 7.91 3.39 0.79
C LYS A 3 7.92 2.67 2.15
N ILE A 4 7.23 1.52 2.27
CA ILE A 4 7.19 0.73 3.51
C ILE A 4 8.53 0.03 3.72
N GLU A 5 9.13 -0.51 2.65
CA GLU A 5 10.45 -1.14 2.71
C GLU A 5 11.53 -0.16 3.16
N ASP A 6 11.49 1.07 2.67
CA ASP A 6 12.45 2.11 3.05
C ASP A 6 12.28 2.56 4.51
N LEU A 7 11.04 2.66 5.00
CA LEU A 7 10.78 2.90 6.42
C LEU A 7 11.29 1.74 7.29
N ASN A 8 11.11 0.49 6.87
CA ASN A 8 11.65 -0.68 7.57
C ASN A 8 13.19 -0.68 7.61
N LYS A 9 13.85 -0.35 6.49
CA LYS A 9 15.32 -0.19 6.46
C LYS A 9 15.78 0.89 7.44
N LYS A 10 15.06 2.03 7.49
CA LYS A 10 15.34 3.13 8.40
C LYS A 10 15.15 2.75 9.87
N ILE A 11 14.09 2.01 10.19
CA ILE A 11 13.85 1.47 11.54
C ILE A 11 15.02 0.57 11.96
N ASN A 12 15.43 -0.36 11.09
CA ASN A 12 16.54 -1.26 11.37
C ASN A 12 17.86 -0.51 11.61
N GLN A 13 18.14 0.55 10.84
CA GLN A 13 19.31 1.40 11.06
C GLN A 13 19.25 2.12 12.42
N LEU A 14 18.09 2.68 12.78
CA LEU A 14 17.88 3.38 14.06
C LEU A 14 18.02 2.42 15.24
N TYR A 15 17.48 1.20 15.15
CA TYR A 15 17.64 0.17 16.19
C TYR A 15 19.10 -0.23 16.36
N ARG A 16 19.84 -0.47 15.26
CA ARG A 16 21.27 -0.79 15.33
C ARG A 16 22.09 0.35 15.92
N GLN A 17 21.79 1.60 15.55
CA GLN A 17 22.42 2.77 16.15
C GLN A 17 22.11 2.86 17.65
N LEU A 18 20.86 2.61 18.05
CA LEU A 18 20.48 2.63 19.46
C LEU A 18 21.25 1.59 20.26
N GLY A 19 21.33 0.36 19.76
CA GLY A 19 22.08 -0.71 20.40
C GLY A 19 23.57 -0.39 20.53
N LYS A 20 24.20 0.13 19.47
CA LYS A 20 25.61 0.58 19.50
C LYS A 20 25.82 1.69 20.52
N ASN A 21 24.93 2.68 20.53
CA ASN A 21 24.98 3.81 21.43
C ASN A 21 24.87 3.32 22.88
N VAL A 22 23.86 2.52 23.22
CA VAL A 22 23.67 1.95 24.58
C VAL A 22 24.89 1.12 25.01
N TYR A 23 25.43 0.28 24.13
CA TYR A 23 26.62 -0.53 24.42
C TYR A 23 27.89 0.31 24.62
N THR A 24 28.06 1.40 23.86
CA THR A 24 29.25 2.26 23.98
C THR A 24 29.15 3.12 25.26
N SER A 25 27.95 3.60 25.57
CA SER A 25 27.67 4.36 26.77
C SER A 25 27.70 3.56 28.07
N SER A 26 27.57 2.23 28.01
CA SER A 26 27.86 1.41 29.19
C SER A 26 29.37 1.28 29.48
N LYS A 27 30.24 1.73 28.55
CA LYS A 27 31.71 1.67 28.66
C LYS A 27 32.41 3.01 28.87
N THR A 28 31.80 4.11 28.42
CA THR A 28 32.30 5.50 28.54
C THR A 28 31.11 6.42 28.79
N GLU A 29 31.27 7.46 29.65
CA GLU A 29 30.21 8.37 30.15
C GLU A 29 28.85 8.27 29.42
N GLY A 30 27.85 7.82 30.17
CA GLY A 30 26.59 7.30 29.63
C GLY A 30 25.84 8.25 28.70
N LEU A 31 25.07 7.66 27.78
CA LEU A 31 24.09 8.37 26.97
C LEU A 31 23.08 9.04 27.87
N SER A 32 22.77 10.29 27.53
CA SER A 32 21.67 10.95 28.21
C SER A 32 20.36 10.24 27.86
N ILE A 33 19.49 10.08 28.87
CA ILE A 33 18.12 9.58 28.68
C ILE A 33 17.40 10.39 27.58
N LYS A 34 17.74 11.68 27.43
CA LYS A 34 17.20 12.55 26.37
C LYS A 34 17.53 12.04 24.96
N GLU A 35 18.74 11.55 24.72
CA GLU A 35 19.16 11.04 23.41
C GLU A 35 18.51 9.70 23.08
N ILE A 36 18.43 8.80 24.08
CA ILE A 36 17.69 7.54 23.95
C ILE A 36 16.22 7.82 23.58
N ASN A 37 15.57 8.71 24.34
CA ASN A 37 14.18 9.10 24.08
C ASN A 37 13.99 9.74 22.69
N LYS A 38 14.96 10.53 22.22
CA LYS A 38 14.91 11.12 20.87
C LYS A 38 14.96 10.03 19.79
N MET A 39 15.79 9.00 19.97
CA MET A 39 15.90 7.90 19.03
C MET A 39 14.66 7.00 19.04
N VAL A 40 14.13 6.69 20.23
CA VAL A 40 12.87 5.93 20.38
C VAL A 40 11.72 6.67 19.70
N LYS A 41 11.59 7.98 19.87
CA LYS A 41 10.57 8.79 19.17
C LYS A 41 10.70 8.72 17.65
N LYS A 42 11.92 8.67 17.11
CA LYS A 42 12.14 8.52 15.66
C LYS A 42 11.70 7.14 15.16
N ILE A 43 11.93 6.09 15.94
CA ILE A 43 11.48 4.73 15.64
C ILE A 43 9.94 4.68 15.67
N ASP A 44 9.32 5.20 16.74
CA ASP A 44 7.86 5.27 16.88
C ASP A 44 7.20 6.01 15.70
N GLN A 45 7.77 7.14 15.29
CA GLN A 45 7.26 7.88 14.13
C GLN A 45 7.33 7.07 12.83
N CYS A 46 8.41 6.30 12.61
CA CYS A 46 8.52 5.46 11.42
C CYS A 46 7.48 4.33 11.43
N ILE A 47 7.20 3.74 12.61
CA ILE A 47 6.17 2.71 12.77
C ILE A 47 4.79 3.28 12.47
N ARG A 48 4.42 4.43 13.06
CA ARG A 48 3.14 5.09 12.77
C ARG A 48 2.96 5.41 11.28
N ASN A 49 4.02 5.86 10.62
CA ASN A 49 3.96 6.12 9.17
C ASN A 49 3.71 4.84 8.37
N ILE A 50 4.24 3.69 8.79
CA ILE A 50 3.93 2.40 8.15
C ILE A 50 2.46 2.03 8.37
N GLU A 51 1.93 2.24 9.58
CA GLU A 51 0.52 1.96 9.88
C GLU A 51 -0.43 2.81 9.03
N ILE A 52 -0.13 4.11 8.87
CA ILE A 52 -0.89 5.01 8.00
C ILE A 52 -0.84 4.55 6.53
N LEU A 53 0.36 4.22 6.02
CA LEU A 53 0.50 3.74 4.65
C LEU A 53 -0.23 2.41 4.41
N LYS A 54 -0.33 1.55 5.43
CA LYS A 54 -1.11 0.32 5.36
C LYS A 54 -2.62 0.59 5.37
N SER A 55 -3.10 1.55 6.19
CA SER A 55 -4.51 1.93 6.16
C SER A 55 -4.91 2.57 4.84
N GLU A 56 -4.07 3.46 4.29
CA GLU A 56 -4.30 4.07 2.98
C GLU A 56 -4.36 3.03 1.85
N SER A 57 -3.54 1.97 1.93
CA SER A 57 -3.62 0.88 0.94
C SER A 57 -4.90 0.04 1.05
N LEU A 58 -5.53 -0.02 2.22
CA LEU A 58 -6.79 -0.74 2.40
C LEU A 58 -7.98 0.04 1.81
N ASP A 59 -7.94 1.36 1.85
CA ASP A 59 -8.98 2.21 1.26
C ASP A 59 -8.98 2.12 -0.28
N GLU A 60 -7.82 1.89 -0.92
CA GLU A 60 -7.74 1.62 -2.36
C GLU A 60 -8.26 0.21 -2.76
N GLU A 61 -8.26 -0.76 -1.84
CA GLU A 61 -8.73 -2.13 -2.11
C GLU A 61 -10.25 -2.31 -1.99
N MET A 62 -10.99 -1.29 -1.53
CA MET A 62 -12.45 -1.33 -1.37
C MET A 62 -13.26 -0.96 -2.63
N GLU A 63 -12.63 -0.77 -3.80
CA GLU A 63 -13.40 -0.74 -5.05
C GLU A 63 -14.00 -2.12 -5.34
N VAL A 64 -15.29 -2.27 -5.04
CA VAL A 64 -16.04 -3.49 -5.35
C VAL A 64 -15.93 -3.78 -6.84
N LYS A 65 -15.27 -4.90 -7.17
CA LYS A 65 -15.12 -5.35 -8.55
C LYS A 65 -16.46 -5.92 -9.02
N THR A 66 -17.13 -5.18 -9.90
CA THR A 66 -18.38 -5.58 -10.52
C THR A 66 -18.09 -6.10 -11.92
N ILE A 67 -18.29 -7.39 -12.12
CA ILE A 67 -18.17 -8.08 -13.41
C ILE A 67 -19.53 -8.66 -13.74
N LEU A 68 -20.15 -8.17 -14.80
CA LEU A 68 -21.49 -8.56 -15.22
C LEU A 68 -21.43 -9.34 -16.55
N PRO A 69 -22.35 -10.29 -16.77
CA PRO A 69 -22.47 -10.96 -18.05
C PRO A 69 -22.89 -9.97 -19.15
N PRO A 70 -22.48 -10.15 -20.41
CA PRO A 70 -22.90 -9.28 -21.51
C PRO A 70 -24.41 -9.17 -21.64
N GLU A 71 -24.88 -7.97 -21.99
CA GLU A 71 -26.30 -7.65 -22.11
C GLU A 71 -26.67 -7.37 -23.57
N LYS A 72 -27.96 -7.55 -23.88
CA LYS A 72 -28.55 -7.18 -25.18
C LYS A 72 -29.44 -5.96 -24.99
N ASN A 73 -29.47 -5.08 -25.98
CA ASN A 73 -30.43 -3.98 -26.01
C ASN A 73 -31.85 -4.46 -26.38
N ASP A 74 -32.81 -3.54 -26.37
CA ASP A 74 -34.23 -3.81 -26.70
C ASP A 74 -34.46 -4.35 -28.13
N GLN A 75 -33.47 -4.22 -29.01
CA GLN A 75 -33.48 -4.71 -30.38
C GLN A 75 -32.80 -6.09 -30.52
N GLY A 76 -32.30 -6.65 -29.43
CA GLY A 76 -31.63 -7.96 -29.39
C GLY A 76 -30.15 -7.95 -29.78
N PHE A 77 -29.54 -6.77 -30.01
CA PHE A 77 -28.11 -6.65 -30.31
C PHE A 77 -27.28 -6.66 -29.03
N GLY A 78 -26.15 -7.37 -29.05
CA GLY A 78 -25.22 -7.39 -27.93
C GLY A 78 -24.54 -6.04 -27.74
N VAL A 79 -24.55 -5.52 -26.52
CA VAL A 79 -23.91 -4.26 -26.15
C VAL A 79 -22.64 -4.57 -25.36
N TYR A 80 -21.52 -4.02 -25.81
CA TYR A 80 -20.22 -4.32 -25.24
C TYR A 80 -19.40 -3.06 -25.02
N TYR A 81 -18.67 -3.05 -23.91
CA TYR A 81 -17.52 -2.18 -23.71
C TYR A 81 -16.24 -3.01 -23.82
N PHE A 82 -15.37 -2.65 -24.76
CA PHE A 82 -14.15 -3.41 -25.04
C PHE A 82 -13.02 -3.02 -24.10
N CYS A 83 -12.39 -4.01 -23.46
CA CYS A 83 -11.24 -3.77 -22.59
C CYS A 83 -10.06 -3.25 -23.42
N LYS A 84 -9.50 -2.09 -23.04
CA LYS A 84 -8.33 -1.49 -23.71
C LYS A 84 -7.08 -2.39 -23.72
N LYS A 85 -6.96 -3.31 -22.75
CA LYS A 85 -5.80 -4.23 -22.63
C LYS A 85 -5.93 -5.47 -23.50
N CYS A 86 -7.06 -6.16 -23.45
CA CYS A 86 -7.22 -7.48 -24.07
C CYS A 86 -8.31 -7.55 -25.15
N SER A 87 -8.97 -6.43 -25.46
CA SER A 87 -10.02 -6.31 -26.49
C SER A 87 -11.22 -7.25 -26.31
N VAL A 88 -11.40 -7.83 -25.13
CA VAL A 88 -12.59 -8.63 -24.79
C VAL A 88 -13.78 -7.69 -24.57
N GLY A 89 -14.94 -8.03 -25.14
CA GLY A 89 -16.20 -7.31 -24.92
C GLY A 89 -16.79 -7.65 -23.54
N ASN A 90 -17.08 -6.62 -22.75
CA ASN A 90 -17.64 -6.73 -21.40
C ASN A 90 -19.01 -6.07 -21.35
N ASN A 91 -19.80 -6.39 -20.34
CA ASN A 91 -21.01 -5.62 -20.07
C ASN A 91 -20.63 -4.15 -19.76
N PRO A 92 -21.26 -3.14 -20.39
CA PRO A 92 -20.96 -1.73 -20.16
C PRO A 92 -21.09 -1.27 -18.70
N ALA A 93 -21.92 -1.91 -17.88
CA ALA A 93 -22.06 -1.60 -16.45
C ALA A 93 -20.99 -2.28 -15.57
N SER A 94 -20.09 -3.09 -16.13
CA SER A 94 -18.99 -3.70 -15.38
C SER A 94 -17.93 -2.67 -15.03
N THR A 95 -17.39 -2.71 -13.80
CA THR A 95 -16.25 -1.86 -13.42
C THR A 95 -14.93 -2.46 -13.89
N HIS A 96 -14.86 -3.79 -14.05
CA HIS A 96 -13.64 -4.51 -14.41
C HIS A 96 -13.85 -5.51 -15.55
N CYS A 97 -12.79 -5.79 -16.29
CA CYS A 97 -12.82 -6.74 -17.40
C CYS A 97 -12.98 -8.18 -16.92
N ILE A 98 -13.89 -8.93 -17.55
CA ILE A 98 -14.16 -10.34 -17.26
C ILE A 98 -12.94 -11.24 -17.48
N ASN A 99 -12.07 -10.89 -18.42
CA ASN A 99 -10.92 -11.73 -18.79
C ASN A 99 -9.65 -11.36 -18.00
N CYS A 100 -9.30 -10.06 -17.95
CA CYS A 100 -8.01 -9.63 -17.41
C CYS A 100 -8.09 -8.86 -16.08
N GLY A 101 -9.30 -8.58 -15.59
CA GLY A 101 -9.52 -7.88 -14.32
C GLY A 101 -9.05 -6.43 -14.28
N MET A 102 -8.73 -5.81 -15.43
CA MET A 102 -8.39 -4.38 -15.50
C MET A 102 -9.66 -3.53 -15.42
N LYS A 103 -9.58 -2.37 -14.75
CA LYS A 103 -10.66 -1.39 -14.70
C LYS A 103 -11.04 -0.90 -16.10
N LEU A 104 -12.34 -0.85 -16.40
CA LEU A 104 -12.84 -0.51 -17.74
C LEU A 104 -12.95 1.00 -17.95
N TYR A 105 -13.29 1.74 -16.89
CA TYR A 105 -13.45 3.19 -16.87
C TYR A 105 -12.43 3.81 -15.92
N GLU A 106 -11.86 4.95 -16.32
CA GLU A 106 -11.00 5.77 -15.45
C GLU A 106 -11.85 6.69 -14.59
#